data_AF-A0A7C4R0Q4-F1
#
_entry.id   AF-A0A7C4R0Q4-F1
#
_cell.length_a   1.000
_cell.length_b   1.000
_cell.length_c   1.000
_cell.angle_alpha   90.00
_cell.angle_beta   90.00
_cell.angle_gamma   90.00
#
_symmetry.space_group_name_H-M   'P 1'
#
loop_
_entity.id
_entity.type
_entity.pdbx_description
1 polymer ?
#
loop_
_entity_poly.entity_id
_entity_poly.type
_entity_poly.pdbx_seq_one_letter_code
_entity_poly.pdbx_strand_id
1 'polypeptide(L)'
;MAGKKSGGGRIETAEELLRLRRMLKDRPRDLLFFELAVGTGLHAKDLLQLTAGDLAGLRTGEEPRLGRVRKSTNRIVMTPAILRAYREHVRVSGLAAQDFLFRSRKTGRPLTLVSLSRLVSQWLRKAGLNEISGALALRRTWRLHQAGGASCSGVQAPKETQNSPPALGSRREAIFRALERDIVSGRILPGQRIFIESVCRRMGASAIPVREAMAMLAAGGFVHSDRKRGYLVNELSESNLIEILELRLLLECKAAEQAARRRGDATVAQLEACQQRYAAARAADDTEALLRTNMEFHHAVYAAADMPILKSHIDRLWDRVSPYYHIMFRQVEKPNPVVGIHYHQRLIEAIRRRDPRAARRWVKADLTDSTRFVIELFHLHKGLLERP
;
A
#
# COMPACT_ATOMS: atom_id res chain seq x y z
N MET A 1 -18.59 7.93 38.02
CA MET A 1 -17.43 7.10 38.39
C MET A 1 -16.92 6.40 37.13
N ALA A 2 -15.62 6.51 36.90
CA ALA A 2 -14.93 6.13 35.67
C ALA A 2 -14.76 4.60 35.53
N GLY A 3 -14.98 4.08 34.33
CA GLY A 3 -14.58 2.74 33.90
C GLY A 3 -13.89 2.83 32.54
N LYS A 4 -12.56 2.80 32.56
CA LYS A 4 -11.63 3.03 31.43
C LYS A 4 -11.10 1.67 30.93
N LYS A 5 -11.41 1.22 29.70
CA LYS A 5 -10.81 0.06 28.98
C LYS A 5 -11.06 0.22 27.45
N SER A 6 -10.08 0.62 26.61
CA SER A 6 -8.96 -0.11 25.95
C SER A 6 -9.42 -0.99 24.77
N GLY A 7 -8.97 -0.86 23.53
CA GLY A 7 -8.08 0.07 22.82
C GLY A 7 -7.32 -0.65 21.69
N GLY A 8 -8.01 -1.08 20.61
CA GLY A 8 -7.52 -1.88 19.48
C GLY A 8 -6.28 -1.30 18.77
N GLY A 9 -5.11 -1.59 19.34
CA GLY A 9 -4.01 -0.65 19.39
C GLY A 9 -3.21 -0.42 18.10
N ARG A 10 -2.94 0.86 17.85
CA ARG A 10 -1.67 1.33 17.26
C ARG A 10 -0.75 1.72 18.43
N ILE A 11 0.55 1.86 18.18
CA ILE A 11 1.38 2.66 19.08
C ILE A 11 1.02 4.11 18.74
N GLU A 12 0.23 4.76 19.58
CA GLU A 12 -0.38 6.07 19.32
C GLU A 12 0.39 7.20 20.02
N THR A 13 1.19 6.85 21.02
CA THR A 13 1.88 7.82 21.87
C THR A 13 3.39 7.66 21.82
N ALA A 14 4.11 8.77 21.99
CA ALA A 14 5.56 8.76 22.20
C ALA A 14 5.95 7.95 23.45
N GLU A 15 5.06 7.86 24.43
CA GLU A 15 5.28 7.11 25.67
C GLU A 15 5.31 5.58 25.45
N GLU A 16 4.44 5.05 24.59
CA GLU A 16 4.42 3.63 24.20
C GLU A 16 5.67 3.25 23.39
N LEU A 17 6.15 4.12 22.50
CA LEU A 17 7.43 3.96 21.82
C LEU A 17 8.59 3.93 22.83
N LEU A 18 8.61 4.84 23.80
CA LEU A 18 9.61 4.87 24.85
C LEU A 18 9.55 3.64 25.77
N ARG A 19 8.36 3.09 26.00
CA ARG A 19 8.17 1.85 26.76
C ARG A 19 8.74 0.64 26.02
N LEU A 20 8.44 0.50 24.73
CA LEU A 20 9.03 -0.55 23.88
C LEU A 20 10.56 -0.41 23.80
N ARG A 21 11.08 0.80 23.59
CA ARG A 21 12.53 1.08 23.60
C ARG A 21 13.19 0.66 24.91
N ARG A 22 12.60 1.02 26.06
CA ARG A 22 13.10 0.62 27.39
C ARG A 22 13.11 -0.90 27.57
N MET A 23 12.04 -1.57 27.17
CA MET A 23 11.93 -3.04 27.28
C MET A 23 12.92 -3.78 26.36
N LEU A 24 13.22 -3.23 25.19
CA LEU A 24 14.14 -3.84 24.23
C LEU A 24 15.61 -3.49 24.49
N LYS A 25 15.91 -2.59 25.44
CA LYS A 25 17.27 -2.09 25.73
C LYS A 25 18.30 -3.20 25.92
N ASP A 26 17.92 -4.28 26.60
CA ASP A 26 18.81 -5.41 26.91
C ASP A 26 18.77 -6.53 25.84
N ARG A 27 18.10 -6.28 24.71
CA ARG A 27 18.05 -7.19 23.55
C ARG A 27 18.55 -6.45 22.29
N PRO A 28 19.87 -6.32 22.10
CA PRO A 28 20.45 -5.46 21.05
C PRO A 28 19.93 -5.74 19.64
N ARG A 29 19.79 -7.03 19.26
CA ARG A 29 19.21 -7.44 17.98
C ARG A 29 17.78 -6.92 17.79
N ASP A 30 16.97 -7.12 18.82
CA ASP A 30 15.54 -6.85 18.80
C ASP A 30 15.29 -5.33 18.81
N LEU A 31 16.09 -4.59 19.58
CA LEU A 31 16.13 -3.13 19.57
C LEU A 31 16.55 -2.57 18.22
N LEU A 32 17.59 -3.11 17.59
CA LEU A 32 18.03 -2.68 16.26
C LEU A 32 16.93 -2.89 15.21
N PHE A 33 16.26 -4.05 15.23
CA PHE A 33 15.13 -4.28 14.32
C PHE A 33 14.00 -3.28 14.56
N PHE A 34 13.66 -3.03 15.82
CA PHE A 34 12.64 -2.05 16.18
C PHE A 34 12.99 -0.65 15.69
N GLU A 35 14.21 -0.16 15.94
CA GLU A 35 14.64 1.17 15.49
C GLU A 35 14.68 1.29 13.96
N LEU A 36 15.07 0.23 13.25
CA LEU A 36 15.01 0.23 11.79
C LEU A 36 13.58 0.13 11.25
N ALA A 37 12.70 -0.65 11.87
CA ALA A 37 11.31 -0.79 11.43
C ALA A 37 10.47 0.47 11.70
N VAL A 38 10.76 1.19 12.80
CA VAL A 38 10.09 2.44 13.19
C VAL A 38 10.76 3.66 12.56
N GLY A 39 12.06 3.61 12.33
CA GLY A 39 12.90 4.69 11.81
C GLY A 39 13.24 4.57 10.33
N THR A 40 12.71 3.57 9.63
CA THR A 40 12.82 3.46 8.16
C THR A 40 11.50 3.01 7.55
N GLY A 41 11.25 3.39 6.30
CA GLY A 41 10.08 2.90 5.56
C GLY A 41 10.27 1.51 4.92
N LEU A 42 11.36 0.80 5.23
CA LEU A 42 11.65 -0.49 4.61
C LEU A 42 10.64 -1.58 4.98
N HIS A 43 10.49 -2.57 4.10
CA HIS A 43 9.69 -3.75 4.41
C HIS A 43 10.47 -4.68 5.35
N ALA A 44 9.75 -5.44 6.18
CA ALA A 44 10.35 -6.41 7.08
C ALA A 44 11.23 -7.43 6.32
N LYS A 45 10.82 -7.84 5.11
CA LYS A 45 11.63 -8.74 4.26
C LYS A 45 12.97 -8.13 3.86
N ASP A 46 13.01 -6.83 3.59
CA ASP A 46 14.22 -6.11 3.18
C ASP A 46 15.17 -5.93 4.37
N LEU A 47 14.61 -5.59 5.54
CA LEU A 47 15.36 -5.49 6.80
C LEU A 47 16.06 -6.80 7.14
N LEU A 48 15.40 -7.94 6.90
CA LEU A 48 15.96 -9.27 7.15
C LEU A 48 17.14 -9.62 6.23
N GLN A 49 17.27 -8.95 5.07
CA GLN A 49 18.40 -9.17 4.16
C GLN A 49 19.63 -8.31 4.48
N LEU A 50 19.53 -7.37 5.43
CA LEU A 50 20.65 -6.50 5.80
C LEU A 50 21.77 -7.29 6.48
N THR A 51 22.99 -7.00 6.05
CA THR A 51 24.24 -7.51 6.63
C THR A 51 24.88 -6.48 7.56
N ALA A 52 25.81 -6.91 8.40
CA ALA A 52 26.55 -5.98 9.26
C ALA A 52 27.37 -4.98 8.45
N GLY A 53 27.88 -5.38 7.28
CA GLY A 53 28.64 -4.54 6.36
C GLY A 53 27.80 -3.44 5.71
N ASP A 54 26.50 -3.67 5.47
CA ASP A 54 25.62 -2.67 4.85
C ASP A 54 25.47 -1.40 5.70
N LEU A 55 25.67 -1.51 7.02
CA LEU A 55 25.58 -0.41 7.99
C LEU A 55 26.95 0.03 8.54
N ALA A 56 28.03 -0.64 8.14
CA ALA A 56 29.36 -0.37 8.66
C ALA A 56 29.89 0.99 8.16
N GLY A 57 30.47 1.78 9.07
CA GLY A 57 31.09 3.06 8.73
C GLY A 57 30.13 4.24 8.49
N LEU A 58 28.81 4.02 8.51
CA LEU A 58 27.82 5.08 8.31
C LEU A 58 27.76 6.07 9.49
N ARG A 59 27.58 7.34 9.16
CA ARG A 59 27.37 8.45 10.10
C ARG A 59 25.90 8.84 10.18
N THR A 60 25.55 9.61 11.23
CA THR A 60 24.20 10.16 11.37
C THR A 60 23.85 11.00 10.14
N GLY A 61 22.67 10.78 9.57
CA GLY A 61 22.20 11.48 8.37
C GLY A 61 22.62 10.85 7.04
N GLU A 62 23.55 9.89 7.05
CA GLU A 62 23.96 9.19 5.82
C GLU A 62 22.98 8.08 5.45
N GLU A 63 22.95 7.75 4.16
CA GLU A 63 22.07 6.72 3.59
C GLU A 63 22.88 5.46 3.25
N PRO A 64 22.50 4.27 3.76
CA PRO A 64 23.13 3.02 3.35
C PRO A 64 22.87 2.77 1.86
N ARG A 65 23.94 2.45 1.13
CA ARG A 65 23.84 2.00 -0.27
C ARG A 65 23.51 0.52 -0.31
N LEU A 66 22.23 0.19 -0.26
CA LEU A 66 21.74 -1.19 -0.23
C LEU A 66 21.82 -1.85 -1.63
N GLY A 67 23.00 -2.32 -2.02
CA GLY A 67 23.20 -2.94 -3.35
C GLY A 67 22.35 -4.19 -3.62
N ARG A 68 21.88 -4.88 -2.56
CA ARG A 68 21.07 -6.11 -2.63
C ARG A 68 19.56 -5.89 -2.40
N VAL A 69 19.16 -4.72 -1.88
CA VAL A 69 17.75 -4.38 -1.64
C VAL A 69 17.29 -3.55 -2.83
N ARG A 70 16.35 -4.08 -3.63
CA ARG A 70 15.77 -3.34 -4.76
C ARG A 70 15.25 -2.00 -4.24
N LYS A 71 15.64 -0.90 -4.89
CA LYS A 71 15.25 0.48 -4.55
C LYS A 71 13.75 0.56 -4.24
N SER A 72 13.39 0.47 -2.97
CA SER A 72 12.07 0.94 -2.51
C SER A 72 12.17 2.45 -2.36
N THR A 73 11.08 3.16 -2.63
CA THR A 73 10.98 4.62 -2.54
C THR A 73 11.22 5.20 -1.14
N ASN A 74 11.63 4.38 -0.17
CA ASN A 74 11.84 4.77 1.22
C ASN A 74 13.34 4.83 1.56
N ARG A 75 13.82 6.05 1.82
CA ARG A 75 15.21 6.34 2.20
C ARG A 75 15.41 5.94 3.67
N ILE A 76 16.44 5.12 3.94
CA ILE A 76 16.94 4.94 5.31
C ILE A 76 17.81 6.15 5.63
N VAL A 77 17.44 6.94 6.63
CA VAL A 77 18.33 7.97 7.18
C VAL A 77 18.86 7.45 8.51
N MET A 78 20.17 7.30 8.63
CA MET A 78 20.78 6.78 9.86
C MET A 78 20.59 7.77 11.01
N THR A 79 19.93 7.34 12.08
CA THR A 79 19.76 8.13 13.31
C THR A 79 20.78 7.71 14.38
N PRO A 80 21.06 8.57 15.38
CA PRO A 80 21.92 8.19 16.51
C PRO A 80 21.41 6.95 17.26
N ALA A 81 20.10 6.73 17.29
CA ALA A 81 19.49 5.57 17.93
C ALA A 81 19.78 4.27 17.17
N ILE A 82 19.63 4.30 15.83
CA ILE A 82 19.95 3.17 14.95
C ILE A 82 21.44 2.82 15.06
N LEU A 83 22.33 3.82 14.98
CA LEU A 83 23.77 3.59 15.06
C LEU A 83 24.20 3.00 16.40
N ARG A 84 23.60 3.45 17.52
CA ARG A 84 23.86 2.92 18.85
C ARG A 84 23.40 1.47 18.98
N ALA A 85 22.17 1.17 18.56
CA ALA A 85 21.62 -0.18 18.58
C ALA A 85 22.42 -1.14 17.67
N TYR A 86 22.88 -0.65 16.52
CA TYR A 86 23.72 -1.39 15.59
C TYR A 86 25.07 -1.77 16.19
N ARG A 87 25.82 -0.78 16.72
CA ARG A 87 27.13 -1.02 17.33
C ARG A 87 27.05 -2.01 18.49
N GLU A 88 26.03 -1.86 19.34
CA GLU A 88 25.84 -2.75 20.48
C GLU A 88 25.48 -4.18 20.03
N HIS A 89 24.64 -4.33 19.00
CA HIS A 89 24.29 -5.65 18.46
C HIS A 89 25.49 -6.36 17.83
N VAL A 90 26.29 -5.64 17.04
CA VAL A 90 27.51 -6.20 16.44
C VAL A 90 28.51 -6.61 17.52
N ARG A 91 28.72 -5.76 18.54
CA ARG A 91 29.62 -6.03 19.68
C ARG A 91 29.21 -7.28 20.46
N VAL A 92 27.92 -7.39 20.82
CA VAL A 92 27.40 -8.51 21.64
C VAL A 92 27.32 -9.82 20.84
N SER A 93 27.01 -9.74 19.55
CA SER A 93 26.80 -10.93 18.71
C SER A 93 28.04 -11.39 17.95
N GLY A 94 29.13 -10.60 17.96
CA GLY A 94 30.36 -10.89 17.24
C GLY A 94 30.17 -11.04 15.73
N LEU A 95 29.30 -10.24 15.12
CA LEU A 95 28.95 -10.35 13.70
C LEU A 95 30.10 -9.87 12.81
N ALA A 96 30.48 -10.68 11.82
CA ALA A 96 31.36 -10.26 10.74
C ALA A 96 30.58 -9.47 9.68
N ALA A 97 31.27 -8.71 8.82
CA ALA A 97 30.62 -7.83 7.84
C ALA A 97 29.63 -8.55 6.91
N GLN A 98 29.90 -9.81 6.55
CA GLN A 98 29.05 -10.64 5.70
C GLN A 98 27.83 -11.24 6.41
N ASP A 99 27.78 -11.19 7.73
CA ASP A 99 26.71 -11.82 8.50
C ASP A 99 25.42 -10.99 8.44
N PHE A 100 24.28 -11.66 8.32
CA PHE A 100 22.98 -11.02 8.43
C PHE A 100 22.75 -10.47 9.83
N LEU A 101 22.28 -9.21 9.91
CA LEU A 101 21.94 -8.54 11.17
C LEU A 101 20.89 -9.33 11.96
N PHE A 102 19.93 -9.93 11.26
CA PHE A 102 18.83 -10.67 11.86
C PHE A 102 18.88 -12.16 11.49
N ARG A 103 19.96 -12.84 11.90
CA ARG A 103 20.15 -14.27 11.65
C ARG A 103 19.54 -15.19 12.70
N SER A 104 19.12 -16.38 12.26
CA SER A 104 18.81 -17.53 13.12
C SER A 104 20.09 -18.05 13.77
N ARG A 105 20.06 -18.26 15.09
CA ARG A 105 21.19 -18.84 15.83
C ARG A 105 21.51 -20.28 15.42
N LYS A 106 20.52 -21.02 14.89
CA LYS A 106 20.69 -22.43 14.50
C LYS A 106 21.25 -22.59 13.08
N THR A 107 20.88 -21.70 12.15
CA THR A 107 21.14 -21.90 10.72
C THR A 107 22.02 -20.81 10.09
N GLY A 108 22.31 -19.72 10.79
CA GLY A 108 23.07 -18.57 10.26
C GLY A 108 22.36 -17.77 9.16
N ARG A 109 21.24 -18.28 8.63
CA ARG A 109 20.40 -17.64 7.62
C ARG A 109 19.52 -16.53 8.23
N PRO A 110 18.99 -15.60 7.41
CA PRO A 110 18.01 -14.63 7.86
C PRO A 110 16.83 -15.29 8.58
N LEU A 111 16.30 -14.63 9.61
CA LEU A 111 15.03 -15.03 10.19
C LEU A 111 13.94 -15.04 9.12
N THR A 112 12.99 -15.97 9.22
CA THR A 112 11.81 -15.96 8.36
C THR A 112 10.83 -14.88 8.83
N LEU A 113 9.98 -14.39 7.93
CA LEU A 113 8.90 -13.45 8.29
C LEU A 113 7.99 -14.01 9.38
N VAL A 114 7.69 -15.31 9.34
CA VAL A 114 6.89 -15.99 10.37
C VAL A 114 7.57 -15.93 11.74
N SER A 115 8.87 -16.22 11.80
CA SER A 115 9.65 -16.15 13.05
C SER A 115 9.73 -14.72 13.58
N LEU A 116 9.93 -13.75 12.69
CA LEU A 116 9.96 -12.33 13.03
C LEU A 116 8.60 -11.85 13.55
N SER A 117 7.50 -12.23 12.89
CA SER A 117 6.14 -11.85 13.28
C SER A 117 5.78 -12.37 14.67
N ARG A 118 6.15 -13.62 15.00
CA ARG A 118 5.99 -14.18 16.35
C ARG A 118 6.79 -13.41 17.40
N LEU A 119 8.00 -13.01 17.04
CA LEU A 119 8.93 -12.31 17.92
C LEU A 119 8.46 -10.87 18.21
N VAL A 120 8.02 -10.13 17.19
CA VAL A 120 7.41 -8.80 17.37
C VAL A 120 6.13 -8.89 18.20
N SER A 121 5.28 -9.88 17.92
CA SER A 121 4.05 -10.10 18.70
C SER A 121 4.34 -10.40 20.17
N GLN A 122 5.48 -11.06 20.48
CA GLN A 122 5.91 -11.28 21.86
C GLN A 122 6.35 -9.97 22.54
N TRP A 123 7.05 -9.09 21.82
CA TRP A 123 7.42 -7.78 22.35
C TRP A 123 6.19 -6.96 22.73
N LEU A 124 5.23 -6.88 21.80
CA LEU A 124 4.00 -6.11 21.98
C LEU A 124 3.20 -6.63 23.18
N ARG A 125 3.05 -7.96 23.30
CA ARG A 125 2.42 -8.56 24.48
C ARG A 125 3.13 -8.22 25.79
N LYS A 126 4.46 -8.32 25.83
CA LYS A 126 5.25 -7.99 27.04
C LYS A 126 5.19 -6.51 27.40
N ALA A 127 5.00 -5.63 26.42
CA ALA A 127 4.81 -4.21 26.65
C ALA A 127 3.38 -3.85 27.11
N GLY A 128 2.50 -4.85 27.33
CA GLY A 128 1.09 -4.63 27.65
C GLY A 128 0.25 -4.21 26.45
N LEU A 129 0.82 -4.24 25.24
CA LEU A 129 0.17 -3.94 23.96
C LEU A 129 -0.37 -5.24 23.36
N ASN A 130 -1.16 -5.97 24.14
CA ASN A 130 -1.68 -7.30 23.78
C ASN A 130 -2.63 -7.29 22.58
N GLU A 131 -3.19 -6.11 22.27
CA GLU A 131 -4.13 -5.89 21.17
C GLU A 131 -3.42 -5.59 19.84
N ILE A 132 -2.09 -5.45 19.88
CA ILE A 132 -1.25 -5.14 18.73
C ILE A 132 -0.44 -6.39 18.35
N SER A 133 -0.48 -6.83 17.09
CA SER A 133 0.27 -8.02 16.65
C SER A 133 1.04 -7.82 15.33
N GLY A 134 2.18 -8.50 15.23
CA GLY A 134 3.01 -8.56 14.02
C GLY A 134 3.94 -7.37 13.76
N ALA A 135 4.92 -7.56 12.87
CA ALA A 135 5.87 -6.53 12.42
C ALA A 135 5.19 -5.31 11.75
N LEU A 136 3.93 -5.47 11.34
CA LEU A 136 3.07 -4.47 10.72
C LEU A 136 2.74 -3.27 11.63
N ALA A 137 2.67 -3.48 12.95
CA ALA A 137 2.41 -2.42 13.92
C ALA A 137 3.56 -1.41 14.03
N LEU A 138 4.80 -1.87 13.83
CA LEU A 138 6.01 -1.06 13.92
C LEU A 138 6.23 -0.16 12.71
N ARG A 139 5.62 -0.45 11.56
CA ARG A 139 5.70 0.43 10.38
C ARG A 139 4.66 1.54 10.42
N ARG A 140 3.53 1.32 11.09
CA ARG A 140 2.47 2.33 11.26
C ARG A 140 2.90 3.51 12.15
N THR A 141 3.95 3.35 12.96
CA THR A 141 4.56 4.41 13.80
C THR A 141 5.49 5.36 13.06
N TRP A 142 5.86 5.07 11.80
CA TRP A 142 6.69 5.96 10.96
C TRP A 142 6.15 7.40 10.88
N ARG A 143 4.84 7.59 11.04
CA ARG A 143 4.18 8.92 11.03
C ARG A 143 4.36 9.72 12.33
N LEU A 144 4.65 9.09 13.48
CA LEU A 144 4.86 9.82 14.75
C LEU A 144 6.22 10.53 14.79
N HIS A 145 7.24 9.99 14.11
CA HIS A 145 8.59 10.57 14.14
C HIS A 145 8.75 11.78 13.20
N GLN A 146 7.93 11.89 12.14
CA GLN A 146 7.93 13.08 11.27
C GLN A 146 7.17 14.28 11.86
N ALA A 147 6.34 14.07 12.89
CA ALA A 147 5.64 15.14 13.59
C ALA A 147 6.45 15.77 14.73
N GLY A 148 7.50 15.10 15.22
CA GLY A 148 8.30 15.54 16.39
C GLY A 148 9.71 16.03 16.09
N GLY A 149 10.13 16.08 14.82
CA GLY A 149 11.43 16.60 14.40
C GLY A 149 11.33 18.08 14.04
N ALA A 150 11.49 18.96 15.02
CA ALA A 150 11.56 20.39 14.80
C ALA A 150 12.70 20.79 13.86
N SER A 151 12.37 21.73 12.96
CA SER A 151 13.18 22.75 12.30
C SER A 151 14.61 22.96 12.82
N CYS A 152 15.58 22.94 11.88
CA CYS A 152 16.72 23.86 11.66
C CYS A 152 17.66 23.17 10.64
N SER A 153 18.28 23.78 9.63
CA SER A 153 18.27 25.11 9.04
C SER A 153 19.06 24.99 7.71
N GLY A 154 18.73 25.81 6.71
CA GLY A 154 19.64 26.19 5.62
C GLY A 154 19.73 25.28 4.40
N VAL A 155 18.78 25.41 3.47
CA VAL A 155 19.09 25.35 2.04
C VAL A 155 18.27 26.42 1.32
N GLN A 156 18.98 27.38 0.74
CA GLN A 156 18.40 28.44 -0.10
C GLN A 156 17.65 27.82 -1.30
N ALA A 157 16.47 28.35 -1.57
CA ALA A 157 15.74 28.07 -2.80
C ALA A 157 16.52 28.62 -4.01
N PRO A 158 16.71 27.84 -5.09
CA PRO A 158 17.13 28.41 -6.35
C PRO A 158 15.97 29.23 -6.94
N LYS A 159 16.29 30.46 -7.33
CA LYS A 159 15.40 31.40 -8.02
C LYS A 159 14.95 30.86 -9.39
N GLU A 160 13.76 31.30 -9.74
CA GLU A 160 12.95 31.08 -10.93
C GLU A 160 13.69 31.16 -12.27
N THR A 161 13.19 30.40 -13.25
CA THR A 161 12.83 30.95 -14.57
C THR A 161 11.57 30.26 -15.12
N GLN A 162 10.48 31.00 -15.07
CA GLN A 162 9.38 31.17 -16.05
C GLN A 162 9.06 30.04 -17.05
N ASN A 163 7.79 29.59 -17.02
CA ASN A 163 6.93 29.58 -18.21
C ASN A 163 5.44 29.46 -17.81
N SER A 164 4.67 30.49 -18.22
CA SER A 164 3.21 30.75 -18.28
C SER A 164 2.21 30.01 -17.38
N PRO A 165 1.19 30.71 -16.80
CA PRO A 165 0.18 30.07 -15.97
C PRO A 165 -0.69 29.12 -16.81
N PRO A 166 -0.87 27.85 -16.40
CA PRO A 166 -1.88 27.00 -17.00
C PRO A 166 -3.25 27.63 -16.74
N ALA A 167 -4.11 27.69 -17.75
CA ALA A 167 -5.50 28.10 -17.58
C ALA A 167 -6.10 27.39 -16.35
N LEU A 168 -6.84 28.13 -15.51
CA LEU A 168 -7.39 27.65 -14.22
C LEU A 168 -8.10 26.29 -14.32
N GLY A 169 -8.72 25.99 -15.46
CA GLY A 169 -9.32 24.69 -15.78
C GLY A 169 -8.34 23.51 -15.74
N SER A 170 -7.10 23.69 -16.19
CA SER A 170 -6.08 22.63 -16.16
C SER A 170 -5.49 22.42 -14.76
N ARG A 171 -5.41 23.49 -13.93
CA ARG A 171 -4.84 23.40 -12.58
C ARG A 171 -5.76 22.64 -11.63
N ARG A 172 -7.08 22.92 -11.66
CA ARG A 172 -8.07 22.17 -10.86
C ARG A 172 -8.13 20.71 -11.28
N GLU A 173 -8.09 20.42 -12.59
CA GLU A 173 -8.14 19.05 -13.12
C GLU A 173 -6.88 18.26 -12.72
N ALA A 174 -5.71 18.90 -12.79
CA ALA A 174 -4.47 18.29 -12.32
C ALA A 174 -4.52 17.94 -10.82
N ILE A 175 -5.07 18.84 -9.98
CA ILE A 175 -5.23 18.59 -8.54
C ILE A 175 -6.23 17.44 -8.30
N PHE A 176 -7.37 17.47 -8.98
CA PHE A 176 -8.37 16.40 -8.93
C PHE A 176 -7.76 15.05 -9.28
N ARG A 177 -7.10 14.93 -10.43
CA ARG A 177 -6.46 13.68 -10.89
C ARG A 177 -5.35 13.22 -9.95
N ALA A 178 -4.59 14.14 -9.37
CA ALA A 178 -3.55 13.79 -8.40
C ALA A 178 -4.14 13.19 -7.12
N LEU A 179 -5.20 13.80 -6.58
CA LEU A 179 -5.88 13.32 -5.37
C LEU A 179 -6.65 12.01 -5.63
N GLU A 180 -7.35 11.91 -6.76
CA GLU A 180 -8.02 10.69 -7.20
C GLU A 180 -7.03 9.51 -7.26
N ARG A 181 -5.88 9.70 -7.91
CA ARG A 181 -4.81 8.68 -7.94
C ARG A 181 -4.28 8.33 -6.54
N ASP A 182 -4.13 9.31 -5.66
CA ASP A 182 -3.68 9.06 -4.28
C ASP A 182 -4.70 8.26 -3.47
N ILE A 183 -6.00 8.50 -3.66
CA ILE A 183 -7.09 7.75 -3.02
C ILE A 183 -7.17 6.33 -3.62
N VAL A 184 -7.28 6.22 -4.94
CA VAL A 184 -7.43 4.93 -5.67
C VAL A 184 -6.26 3.97 -5.42
N SER A 185 -5.04 4.49 -5.26
CA SER A 185 -3.84 3.70 -4.92
C SER A 185 -3.67 3.40 -3.42
N GLY A 186 -4.58 3.88 -2.58
CA GLY A 186 -4.54 3.73 -1.13
C GLY A 186 -3.40 4.50 -0.45
N ARG A 187 -2.81 5.51 -1.11
CA ARG A 187 -1.85 6.44 -0.45
C ARG A 187 -2.57 7.36 0.54
N ILE A 188 -3.75 7.81 0.17
CA ILE A 188 -4.73 8.41 1.08
C ILE A 188 -5.75 7.31 1.41
N LEU A 189 -5.92 7.02 2.70
CA LEU A 189 -6.74 5.89 3.15
C LEU A 189 -8.23 6.26 3.16
N PRO A 190 -9.14 5.28 2.95
CA PRO A 190 -10.54 5.42 3.38
C PRO A 190 -10.61 5.90 4.83
N GLY A 191 -11.53 6.83 5.12
CA GLY A 191 -11.66 7.47 6.43
C GLY A 191 -10.63 8.56 6.73
N GLN A 192 -9.61 8.72 5.87
CA GLN A 192 -8.60 9.75 6.09
C GLN A 192 -9.18 11.13 5.80
N ARG A 193 -8.89 12.07 6.71
CA ARG A 193 -9.26 13.48 6.52
C ARG A 193 -8.25 14.20 5.61
N ILE A 194 -8.76 14.98 4.66
CA ILE A 194 -8.01 15.83 3.74
C ILE A 194 -8.33 17.30 4.06
N PHE A 195 -7.28 18.04 4.39
CA PHE A 195 -7.34 19.48 4.65
C PHE A 195 -6.93 20.28 3.42
N ILE A 196 -7.72 21.30 3.06
CA ILE A 196 -7.47 22.15 1.88
C ILE A 196 -6.10 22.81 1.98
N GLU A 197 -5.73 23.31 3.16
CA GLU A 197 -4.48 24.02 3.42
C GLU A 197 -3.26 23.10 3.20
N SER A 198 -3.39 21.82 3.54
CA SER A 198 -2.36 20.81 3.31
C SER A 198 -2.17 20.57 1.81
N VAL A 199 -3.26 20.44 1.06
CA VAL A 199 -3.22 20.25 -0.39
C VAL A 199 -2.65 21.48 -1.11
N CYS A 200 -3.04 22.68 -0.70
CA CYS A 200 -2.52 23.95 -1.24
C CYS A 200 -1.00 24.01 -1.13
N ARG A 201 -0.46 23.74 0.07
CA ARG A 201 1.00 23.71 0.30
C ARG A 201 1.69 22.64 -0.52
N ARG A 202 1.13 21.42 -0.56
CA ARG A 202 1.72 20.29 -1.30
C ARG A 202 1.76 20.53 -2.81
N MET A 203 0.74 21.18 -3.37
CA MET A 203 0.57 21.34 -4.82
C MET A 203 1.00 22.73 -5.33
N GLY A 204 1.47 23.61 -4.45
CA GLY A 204 1.77 25.01 -4.79
C GLY A 204 0.59 25.68 -5.49
N ALA A 205 -0.61 25.56 -4.92
CA ALA A 205 -1.86 26.05 -5.49
C ALA A 205 -2.66 26.86 -4.46
N SER A 206 -3.48 27.80 -4.94
CA SER A 206 -4.40 28.57 -4.08
C SER A 206 -5.61 27.73 -3.65
N ALA A 207 -6.37 28.21 -2.67
CA ALA A 207 -7.47 27.47 -2.09
C ALA A 207 -8.65 27.23 -3.04
N ILE A 208 -8.90 28.13 -4.00
CA ILE A 208 -10.03 28.04 -4.94
C ILE A 208 -9.96 26.77 -5.81
N PRO A 209 -8.90 26.54 -6.63
CA PRO A 209 -8.81 25.34 -7.47
C PRO A 209 -8.73 24.05 -6.64
N VAL A 210 -8.24 24.12 -5.40
CA VAL A 210 -8.28 22.98 -4.47
C VAL A 210 -9.71 22.68 -4.03
N ARG A 211 -10.49 23.69 -3.63
CA ARG A 211 -11.90 23.51 -3.25
C ARG A 211 -12.73 22.94 -4.39
N GLU A 212 -12.51 23.43 -5.62
CA GLU A 212 -13.17 22.88 -6.82
C GLU A 212 -12.80 21.41 -7.04
N ALA A 213 -11.52 21.06 -6.96
CA ALA A 213 -11.07 19.66 -7.08
C ALA A 213 -11.68 18.77 -5.99
N MET A 214 -11.80 19.26 -4.74
CA MET A 214 -12.45 18.53 -3.65
C MET A 214 -13.96 18.36 -3.89
N ALA A 215 -14.64 19.36 -4.46
CA ALA A 215 -16.04 19.25 -4.85
C ALA A 215 -16.24 18.22 -5.98
N MET A 216 -15.32 18.16 -6.94
CA MET A 216 -15.32 17.12 -7.98
C MET A 216 -15.11 15.73 -7.39
N LEU A 217 -14.19 15.56 -6.43
CA LEU A 217 -14.02 14.30 -5.70
C LEU A 217 -15.28 13.92 -4.91
N ALA A 218 -15.96 14.90 -4.31
CA ALA A 218 -17.20 14.67 -3.58
C ALA A 218 -18.34 14.22 -4.51
N ALA A 219 -18.48 14.88 -5.67
CA ALA A 219 -19.44 14.49 -6.70
C ALA A 219 -19.14 13.09 -7.28
N GLY A 220 -17.86 12.70 -7.37
CA GLY A 220 -17.44 11.34 -7.74
C GLY A 220 -17.67 10.30 -6.63
N GLY A 221 -18.00 10.72 -5.41
CA GLY A 221 -18.19 9.85 -4.26
C GLY A 221 -16.87 9.33 -3.66
N PHE A 222 -15.75 10.01 -3.89
CA PHE A 222 -14.46 9.68 -3.26
C PHE A 222 -14.33 10.28 -1.86
N VAL A 223 -14.97 11.42 -1.61
CA VAL A 223 -14.94 12.13 -0.33
C VAL A 223 -16.33 12.64 0.03
N HIS A 224 -16.55 13.01 1.28
CA HIS A 224 -17.68 13.84 1.70
C HIS A 224 -17.19 15.02 2.54
N SER A 225 -17.95 16.12 2.51
CA SER A 225 -17.63 17.31 3.30
C SER A 225 -17.97 17.07 4.77
N ASP A 226 -16.99 17.26 5.65
CA ASP A 226 -17.17 17.28 7.09
C ASP A 226 -17.35 18.75 7.53
N ARG A 227 -18.57 19.09 7.97
CA ARG A 227 -19.05 20.46 8.28
C ARG A 227 -18.14 21.27 9.21
N LYS A 228 -17.19 20.67 9.91
CA LYS A 228 -16.32 21.39 10.85
C LYS A 228 -14.82 21.38 10.51
N ARG A 229 -14.30 20.48 9.65
CA ARG A 229 -12.84 20.21 9.58
C ARG A 229 -12.26 19.74 8.23
N GLY A 230 -12.95 19.91 7.09
CA GLY A 230 -12.40 19.58 5.77
C GLY A 230 -13.19 18.48 5.06
N TYR A 231 -12.52 17.59 4.34
CA TYR A 231 -13.15 16.47 3.63
C TYR A 231 -12.69 15.13 4.20
N LEU A 232 -13.58 14.16 4.28
CA LEU A 232 -13.27 12.79 4.69
C LEU A 232 -13.33 11.88 3.46
N VAL A 233 -12.31 11.05 3.25
CA VAL A 233 -12.37 10.01 2.22
C VAL A 233 -13.43 8.99 2.59
N ASN A 234 -14.31 8.67 1.63
CA ASN A 234 -15.42 7.77 1.86
C ASN A 234 -14.93 6.36 2.20
N GLU A 235 -15.62 5.73 3.14
CA GLU A 235 -15.44 4.32 3.47
C GLU A 235 -16.60 3.52 2.89
N LEU A 236 -16.30 2.37 2.27
CA LEU A 236 -17.28 1.37 1.92
C LEU A 236 -17.73 0.65 3.18
N SER A 237 -19.05 0.57 3.38
CA SER A 237 -19.64 -0.45 4.23
C SER A 237 -19.51 -1.82 3.57
N GLU A 238 -19.70 -2.87 4.36
CA GLU A 238 -19.74 -4.24 3.84
C GLU A 238 -20.86 -4.44 2.81
N SER A 239 -22.04 -3.89 3.07
CA SER A 239 -23.17 -3.93 2.13
C SER A 239 -22.83 -3.26 0.80
N ASN A 240 -22.15 -2.10 0.84
CA ASN A 240 -21.75 -1.38 -0.36
C ASN A 240 -20.67 -2.15 -1.14
N LEU A 241 -19.75 -2.82 -0.43
CA LEU A 241 -18.75 -3.67 -1.07
C LEU A 241 -19.41 -4.84 -1.79
N ILE A 242 -20.35 -5.53 -1.15
CA ILE A 242 -21.11 -6.64 -1.75
C ILE A 242 -21.87 -6.15 -2.99
N GLU A 243 -22.61 -5.05 -2.88
CA GLU A 243 -23.36 -4.46 -4.00
C GLU A 243 -22.44 -4.11 -5.17
N ILE A 244 -21.28 -3.49 -4.92
CA ILE A 244 -20.32 -3.19 -5.97
C ILE A 244 -19.85 -4.47 -6.66
N LEU A 245 -19.55 -5.53 -5.91
CA LEU A 245 -19.07 -6.79 -6.48
C LEU A 245 -20.15 -7.49 -7.32
N GLU A 246 -21.42 -7.41 -6.91
CA GLU A 246 -22.56 -7.88 -7.71
C GLU A 246 -22.73 -7.09 -9.01
N LEU A 247 -22.65 -5.76 -8.96
CA LEU A 247 -22.69 -4.90 -10.14
C LEU A 247 -21.52 -5.20 -11.08
N ARG A 248 -20.31 -5.38 -10.55
CA ARG A 248 -19.13 -5.77 -11.32
C ARG A 248 -19.34 -7.10 -12.04
N LEU A 249 -19.88 -8.12 -11.35
CA LEU A 249 -20.22 -9.40 -11.98
C LEU A 249 -21.17 -9.24 -13.16
N LEU A 250 -22.22 -8.41 -13.04
CA LEU A 250 -23.18 -8.18 -14.12
C LEU A 250 -22.53 -7.49 -15.33
N LEU A 251 -21.83 -6.38 -15.08
CA LEU A 251 -21.31 -5.51 -16.14
C LEU A 251 -20.05 -6.08 -16.81
N GLU A 252 -19.09 -6.59 -16.03
CA GLU A 252 -17.82 -7.11 -16.55
C GLU A 252 -18.02 -8.42 -17.33
N CYS A 253 -18.96 -9.27 -16.90
CA CYS A 253 -19.35 -10.45 -17.68
C CYS A 253 -19.92 -10.09 -19.05
N LYS A 254 -20.76 -9.05 -19.11
CA LYS A 254 -21.33 -8.56 -20.38
C LYS A 254 -20.25 -7.97 -21.28
N ALA A 255 -19.33 -7.19 -20.71
CA ALA A 255 -18.21 -6.62 -21.45
C ALA A 255 -17.30 -7.73 -22.02
N ALA A 256 -16.96 -8.74 -21.22
CA ALA A 256 -16.12 -9.87 -21.67
C ALA A 256 -16.78 -10.70 -22.78
N GLU A 257 -18.09 -10.96 -22.67
CA GLU A 257 -18.86 -11.61 -23.73
C GLU A 257 -18.78 -10.80 -25.03
N GLN A 258 -18.99 -9.49 -24.95
CA GLN A 258 -18.96 -8.63 -26.13
C GLN A 258 -17.54 -8.52 -26.72
N ALA A 259 -16.50 -8.44 -25.89
CA ALA A 259 -15.11 -8.43 -26.32
C ALA A 259 -14.75 -9.68 -27.14
N ALA A 260 -15.22 -10.87 -26.72
CA ALA A 260 -15.03 -12.10 -27.48
C ALA A 260 -15.76 -12.08 -28.82
N ARG A 261 -16.98 -11.51 -28.90
CA ARG A 261 -17.74 -11.37 -30.15
C ARG A 261 -17.03 -10.43 -31.14
N ARG A 262 -16.45 -9.34 -30.66
CA ARG A 262 -15.81 -8.29 -31.49
C ARG A 262 -14.33 -8.53 -31.79
N ARG A 263 -13.75 -9.67 -31.35
CA ARG A 263 -12.31 -9.98 -31.35
C ARG A 263 -11.52 -9.37 -32.53
N GLY A 264 -10.53 -8.55 -32.17
CA GLY A 264 -9.42 -8.14 -33.03
C GLY A 264 -8.10 -8.81 -32.63
N ASP A 265 -7.24 -9.12 -33.60
CA ASP A 265 -5.91 -9.70 -33.34
C ASP A 265 -5.03 -8.79 -32.48
N ALA A 266 -5.12 -7.47 -32.70
CA ALA A 266 -4.45 -6.48 -31.87
C ALA A 266 -4.86 -6.56 -30.39
N THR A 267 -6.14 -6.84 -30.11
CA THR A 267 -6.62 -7.03 -28.74
C THR A 267 -5.97 -8.25 -28.09
N VAL A 268 -5.91 -9.37 -28.80
CA VAL A 268 -5.30 -10.60 -28.25
C VAL A 268 -3.83 -10.36 -27.92
N ALA A 269 -3.08 -9.74 -28.84
CA ALA A 269 -1.67 -9.40 -28.61
C ALA A 269 -1.50 -8.46 -27.40
N GLN A 270 -2.36 -7.45 -27.25
CA GLN A 270 -2.34 -6.55 -26.10
C GLN A 270 -2.60 -7.31 -24.77
N LEU A 271 -3.58 -8.22 -24.76
CA LEU A 271 -3.90 -9.02 -23.58
C LEU A 271 -2.75 -9.96 -23.18
N GLU A 272 -2.08 -10.56 -24.16
CA GLU A 272 -0.89 -11.38 -23.92
C GLU A 272 0.27 -10.57 -23.34
N ALA A 273 0.52 -9.35 -23.86
CA ALA A 273 1.53 -8.47 -23.31
C ALA A 273 1.21 -8.03 -21.87
N CYS A 274 -0.06 -7.75 -21.55
CA CYS A 274 -0.50 -7.50 -20.18
C CYS A 274 -0.26 -8.72 -19.28
N GLN A 275 -0.59 -9.92 -19.76
CA GLN A 275 -0.41 -11.16 -19.00
C GLN A 275 1.07 -11.48 -18.73
N GLN A 276 1.96 -11.23 -19.69
CA GLN A 276 3.41 -11.39 -19.49
C GLN A 276 3.92 -10.44 -18.40
N ARG A 277 3.49 -9.17 -18.41
CA ARG A 277 3.86 -8.20 -17.37
C ARG A 277 3.29 -8.60 -15.99
N TYR A 278 2.07 -9.14 -15.95
CA TYR A 278 1.48 -9.68 -14.72
C TYR A 278 2.27 -10.87 -14.18
N ALA A 279 2.64 -11.83 -15.03
CA ALA A 279 3.46 -12.98 -14.64
C ALA A 279 4.85 -12.55 -14.13
N ALA A 280 5.49 -11.58 -14.79
CA ALA A 280 6.77 -11.02 -14.36
C ALA A 280 6.66 -10.30 -13.01
N ALA A 281 5.62 -9.49 -12.80
CA ALA A 281 5.34 -8.82 -11.53
C ALA A 281 5.13 -9.83 -10.40
N ARG A 282 4.42 -10.94 -10.68
CA ARG A 282 4.21 -12.02 -9.72
C ARG A 282 5.52 -12.74 -9.38
N ALA A 283 6.32 -13.09 -10.38
CA ALA A 283 7.62 -13.74 -10.18
C ALA A 283 8.60 -12.86 -9.38
N ALA A 284 8.48 -11.54 -9.55
CA ALA A 284 9.25 -10.54 -8.81
C ALA A 284 8.70 -10.23 -7.40
N ASP A 285 7.55 -10.81 -7.01
CA ASP A 285 6.82 -10.46 -5.78
C ASP A 285 6.59 -8.94 -5.64
N ASP A 286 6.31 -8.28 -6.77
CA ASP A 286 6.01 -6.85 -6.85
C ASP A 286 4.49 -6.67 -6.82
N THR A 287 3.93 -6.55 -5.62
CA THR A 287 2.48 -6.40 -5.41
C THR A 287 1.90 -5.17 -6.11
N GLU A 288 2.65 -4.08 -6.20
CA GLU A 288 2.17 -2.85 -6.84
C GLU A 288 2.09 -3.01 -8.35
N ALA A 289 3.13 -3.58 -8.96
CA ALA A 289 3.09 -3.94 -10.37
C ALA A 289 2.05 -5.01 -10.66
N LEU A 290 1.83 -5.96 -9.74
CA LEU A 290 0.85 -7.04 -9.88
C LEU A 290 -0.58 -6.48 -9.93
N LEU A 291 -0.96 -5.61 -8.98
CA LEU A 291 -2.26 -4.96 -8.97
C LEU A 291 -2.48 -4.07 -10.20
N ARG A 292 -1.45 -3.29 -10.57
CA ARG A 292 -1.49 -2.42 -11.75
C ARG A 292 -1.71 -3.22 -13.03
N THR A 293 -0.91 -4.26 -13.24
CA THR A 293 -0.99 -5.10 -14.46
C THR A 293 -2.27 -5.94 -14.50
N ASN A 294 -2.82 -6.33 -13.35
CA ASN A 294 -4.14 -6.94 -13.24
C ASN A 294 -5.22 -6.00 -13.77
N MET A 295 -5.27 -4.79 -13.24
CA MET A 295 -6.21 -3.76 -13.66
C MET A 295 -6.06 -3.49 -15.17
N GLU A 296 -4.84 -3.25 -15.67
CA GLU A 296 -4.58 -3.04 -17.09
C GLU A 296 -5.08 -4.19 -17.98
N PHE A 297 -4.93 -5.44 -17.54
CA PHE A 297 -5.46 -6.61 -18.26
C PHE A 297 -6.99 -6.57 -18.37
N HIS A 298 -7.71 -6.41 -17.24
CA HIS A 298 -9.17 -6.37 -17.24
C HIS A 298 -9.74 -5.18 -18.01
N HIS A 299 -9.17 -3.97 -17.83
CA HIS A 299 -9.61 -2.80 -18.57
C HIS A 299 -9.38 -2.94 -20.08
N ALA A 300 -8.33 -3.64 -20.53
CA ALA A 300 -8.11 -3.95 -21.93
C ALA A 300 -9.21 -4.89 -22.48
N VAL A 301 -9.63 -5.90 -21.72
CA VAL A 301 -10.79 -6.75 -22.08
C VAL A 301 -12.05 -5.90 -22.23
N TYR A 302 -12.33 -5.02 -21.27
CA TYR A 302 -13.56 -4.23 -21.28
C TYR A 302 -13.57 -3.13 -22.35
N ALA A 303 -12.41 -2.58 -22.69
CA ALA A 303 -12.27 -1.68 -23.84
C ALA A 303 -12.59 -2.38 -25.16
N ALA A 304 -12.20 -3.64 -25.32
CA ALA A 304 -12.47 -4.41 -26.53
C ALA A 304 -13.96 -4.72 -26.77
N ALA A 305 -14.81 -4.56 -25.74
CA ALA A 305 -16.26 -4.64 -25.89
C ALA A 305 -16.83 -3.52 -26.78
N ASP A 306 -16.15 -2.38 -26.87
CA ASP A 306 -16.60 -1.16 -27.55
C ASP A 306 -18.00 -0.71 -27.10
N MET A 307 -18.17 -0.72 -25.78
CA MET A 307 -19.36 -0.26 -25.08
C MET A 307 -18.95 0.87 -24.12
N PRO A 308 -18.69 2.09 -24.61
CA PRO A 308 -18.06 3.15 -23.82
C PRO A 308 -18.86 3.53 -22.56
N ILE A 309 -20.20 3.52 -22.64
CA ILE A 309 -21.07 3.78 -21.48
C ILE A 309 -20.88 2.67 -20.43
N LEU A 310 -20.98 1.40 -20.84
CA LEU A 310 -20.76 0.24 -19.95
C LEU A 310 -19.38 0.29 -19.30
N LYS A 311 -18.33 0.56 -20.10
CA LYS A 311 -16.96 0.67 -19.61
C LYS A 311 -16.85 1.79 -18.58
N SER A 312 -17.48 2.94 -18.78
CA SER A 312 -17.43 4.05 -17.81
C SER A 312 -18.04 3.66 -16.44
N HIS A 313 -19.08 2.82 -16.43
CA HIS A 313 -19.64 2.29 -15.18
C HIS A 313 -18.71 1.29 -14.52
N ILE A 314 -18.09 0.39 -15.30
CA ILE A 314 -17.07 -0.55 -14.79
C ILE A 314 -15.90 0.22 -14.18
N ASP A 315 -15.34 1.21 -14.88
CA ASP A 315 -14.20 2.00 -14.41
C ASP A 315 -14.50 2.65 -13.04
N ARG A 316 -15.69 3.26 -12.88
CA ARG A 316 -16.12 3.85 -11.60
C ARG A 316 -16.25 2.83 -10.47
N LEU A 317 -16.70 1.61 -10.76
CA LEU A 317 -16.78 0.55 -9.75
C LEU A 317 -15.38 0.09 -9.33
N TRP A 318 -14.44 -0.05 -10.28
CA TRP A 318 -13.04 -0.34 -10.00
C TRP A 318 -12.41 0.73 -9.12
N ASP A 319 -12.60 2.01 -9.42
CA ASP A 319 -12.06 3.13 -8.65
C ASP A 319 -12.53 3.12 -7.18
N ARG A 320 -13.79 2.72 -6.93
CA ARG A 320 -14.34 2.63 -5.57
C ARG A 320 -13.73 1.51 -4.74
N VAL A 321 -13.43 0.37 -5.35
CA VAL A 321 -12.89 -0.80 -4.62
C VAL A 321 -11.36 -0.82 -4.60
N SER A 322 -10.70 -0.20 -5.58
CA SER A 322 -9.23 -0.20 -5.72
C SER A 322 -8.46 0.22 -4.45
N PRO A 323 -8.87 1.26 -3.68
CA PRO A 323 -8.21 1.58 -2.42
C PRO A 323 -8.13 0.37 -1.47
N TYR A 324 -9.21 -0.41 -1.38
CA TYR A 324 -9.28 -1.59 -0.54
C TYR A 324 -8.38 -2.71 -1.05
N TYR A 325 -8.34 -2.96 -2.36
CA TYR A 325 -7.38 -3.90 -2.95
C TYR A 325 -5.93 -3.47 -2.62
N HIS A 326 -5.55 -2.21 -2.87
CA HIS A 326 -4.21 -1.74 -2.58
C HIS A 326 -3.86 -1.81 -1.09
N ILE A 327 -4.79 -1.45 -0.21
CA ILE A 327 -4.62 -1.50 1.24
C ILE A 327 -4.47 -2.94 1.71
N MET A 328 -5.38 -3.82 1.33
CA MET A 328 -5.41 -5.19 1.84
C MET A 328 -4.25 -6.03 1.29
N PHE A 329 -3.94 -5.92 0.00
CA PHE A 329 -2.80 -6.63 -0.58
C PHE A 329 -1.45 -6.08 -0.07
N ARG A 330 -1.38 -4.82 0.36
CA ARG A 330 -0.21 -4.26 1.07
C ARG A 330 -0.16 -4.66 2.55
N GLN A 331 -1.31 -4.93 3.17
CA GLN A 331 -1.44 -5.14 4.63
C GLN A 331 -1.51 -6.60 5.05
N VAL A 332 -1.88 -7.50 4.15
CA VAL A 332 -2.15 -8.90 4.49
C VAL A 332 -1.10 -9.76 3.81
N GLU A 333 -0.22 -10.38 4.61
CA GLU A 333 0.76 -11.39 4.17
C GLU A 333 0.10 -12.73 3.76
N LYS A 334 -1.07 -12.69 3.11
CA LYS A 334 -1.61 -13.87 2.41
C LYS A 334 -0.99 -13.88 1.02
N PRO A 335 -0.44 -15.03 0.55
CA PRO A 335 -0.06 -15.19 -0.84
C PRO A 335 -1.23 -14.78 -1.73
N ASN A 336 -0.99 -13.94 -2.74
CA ASN A 336 -2.01 -13.67 -3.75
C ASN A 336 -2.47 -15.04 -4.30
N PRO A 337 -3.79 -15.35 -4.34
CA PRO A 337 -4.26 -16.57 -4.98
C PRO A 337 -3.53 -16.80 -6.32
N VAL A 338 -3.00 -18.02 -6.52
CA VAL A 338 -2.36 -18.45 -7.79
C VAL A 338 -3.36 -18.41 -8.96
N VAL A 339 -4.63 -18.27 -8.63
CA VAL A 339 -5.78 -18.45 -9.51
C VAL A 339 -5.86 -17.39 -10.64
N GLY A 340 -5.44 -16.14 -10.40
CA GLY A 340 -5.53 -15.06 -11.40
C GLY A 340 -4.77 -15.33 -12.70
N ILE A 341 -3.59 -15.99 -12.64
CA ILE A 341 -2.83 -16.35 -13.86
C ILE A 341 -3.64 -17.30 -14.74
N HIS A 342 -4.27 -18.30 -14.12
CA HIS A 342 -5.01 -19.32 -14.85
C HIS A 342 -6.25 -18.73 -15.54
N TYR A 343 -6.94 -17.79 -14.90
CA TYR A 343 -8.10 -17.15 -15.50
C TYR A 343 -7.75 -16.20 -16.64
N HIS A 344 -6.68 -15.41 -16.51
CA HIS A 344 -6.24 -14.53 -17.59
C HIS A 344 -5.94 -15.33 -18.87
N GLN A 345 -5.19 -16.42 -18.76
CA GLN A 345 -4.87 -17.29 -19.91
C GLN A 345 -6.13 -17.90 -20.54
N ARG A 346 -7.06 -18.39 -19.72
CA ARG A 346 -8.32 -18.97 -20.20
C ARG A 346 -9.22 -17.93 -20.87
N LEU A 347 -9.21 -16.69 -20.37
CA LEU A 347 -9.95 -15.58 -20.95
C LEU A 347 -9.34 -15.13 -22.30
N ILE A 348 -8.02 -15.02 -22.39
CA ILE A 348 -7.31 -14.76 -23.66
C ILE A 348 -7.72 -15.81 -24.70
N GLU A 349 -7.71 -17.09 -24.33
CA GLU A 349 -8.07 -18.17 -25.25
C GLU A 349 -9.54 -18.12 -25.67
N ALA A 350 -10.44 -17.80 -24.74
CA ALA A 350 -11.86 -17.63 -25.06
C ALA A 350 -12.09 -16.48 -26.06
N ILE A 351 -11.40 -15.34 -25.86
CA ILE A 351 -11.47 -14.20 -26.78
C ILE A 351 -10.86 -14.58 -28.14
N ARG A 352 -9.71 -15.26 -28.16
CA ARG A 352 -9.06 -15.75 -29.38
C ARG A 352 -9.98 -16.64 -30.22
N ARG A 353 -10.69 -17.57 -29.56
CA ARG A 353 -11.64 -18.49 -30.20
C ARG A 353 -13.00 -17.88 -30.53
N ARG A 354 -13.22 -16.60 -30.22
CA ARG A 354 -14.53 -15.93 -30.31
C ARG A 354 -15.63 -16.70 -29.56
N ASP A 355 -15.32 -17.19 -28.36
CA ASP A 355 -16.28 -17.90 -27.51
C ASP A 355 -16.79 -16.96 -26.40
N PRO A 356 -17.97 -16.34 -26.58
CA PRO A 356 -18.49 -15.37 -25.63
C PRO A 356 -18.96 -16.02 -24.32
N ARG A 357 -19.40 -17.28 -24.39
CA ARG A 357 -19.85 -18.04 -23.23
C ARG A 357 -18.66 -18.42 -22.35
N ALA A 358 -17.55 -18.83 -22.95
CA ALA A 358 -16.31 -19.08 -22.22
C ALA A 358 -15.73 -17.79 -21.64
N ALA A 359 -15.71 -16.67 -22.38
CA ALA A 359 -15.20 -15.40 -21.88
C ALA A 359 -15.98 -14.92 -20.64
N ARG A 360 -17.32 -14.96 -20.72
CA ARG A 360 -18.21 -14.69 -19.57
C ARG A 360 -17.90 -15.59 -18.39
N ARG A 361 -17.72 -16.90 -18.61
CA ARG A 361 -17.45 -17.88 -17.56
C ARG A 361 -16.14 -17.57 -16.83
N TRP A 362 -15.07 -17.27 -17.56
CA TRP A 362 -13.75 -17.06 -16.97
C TRP A 362 -13.65 -15.73 -16.22
N VAL A 363 -14.26 -14.65 -16.71
CA VAL A 363 -14.36 -13.40 -15.93
C VAL A 363 -15.22 -13.59 -14.69
N LYS A 364 -16.34 -14.31 -14.78
CA LYS A 364 -17.17 -14.61 -13.60
C LYS A 364 -16.38 -15.37 -12.54
N ALA A 365 -15.62 -16.39 -12.95
CA ALA A 365 -14.81 -17.20 -12.04
C ALA A 365 -13.74 -16.35 -11.35
N ASP A 366 -13.00 -15.56 -12.13
CA ASP A 366 -11.97 -14.66 -11.61
C ASP A 366 -12.52 -13.65 -10.60
N LEU A 367 -13.65 -13.01 -10.93
CA LEU A 367 -14.31 -12.07 -10.03
C LEU A 367 -14.84 -12.74 -8.77
N THR A 368 -15.42 -13.94 -8.88
CA THR A 368 -16.02 -14.64 -7.73
C THR A 368 -14.96 -15.07 -6.72
N ASP A 369 -13.86 -15.64 -7.20
CA ASP A 369 -12.76 -16.10 -6.34
C ASP A 369 -12.01 -14.90 -5.73
N SER A 370 -11.79 -13.86 -6.52
CA SER A 370 -11.22 -12.59 -6.03
C SER A 370 -12.14 -11.91 -5.01
N THR A 371 -13.45 -11.94 -5.23
CA THR A 371 -14.46 -11.36 -4.33
C THR A 371 -14.45 -12.05 -2.97
N ARG A 372 -14.43 -13.40 -2.94
CA ARG A 372 -14.35 -14.15 -1.68
C ARG A 372 -13.12 -13.74 -0.89
N PHE A 373 -11.97 -13.64 -1.57
CA PHE A 373 -10.73 -13.20 -0.96
C PHE A 373 -10.84 -11.77 -0.42
N VAL A 374 -11.40 -10.82 -1.17
CA VAL A 374 -11.55 -9.43 -0.73
C VAL A 374 -12.53 -9.27 0.41
N ILE A 375 -13.63 -10.01 0.44
CA ILE A 375 -14.58 -10.00 1.56
C ILE A 375 -13.90 -10.56 2.82
N GLU A 376 -13.16 -11.67 2.73
CA GLU A 376 -12.35 -12.16 3.85
C GLU A 376 -11.38 -11.09 4.35
N LEU A 377 -10.67 -10.43 3.45
CA LEU A 377 -9.75 -9.35 3.79
C LEU A 377 -10.48 -8.14 4.39
N PHE A 378 -11.70 -7.85 3.94
CA PHE A 378 -12.54 -6.76 4.44
C PHE A 378 -12.96 -7.03 5.87
N HIS A 379 -13.42 -8.24 6.17
CA HIS A 379 -13.73 -8.65 7.53
C HIS A 379 -12.50 -8.65 8.44
N LEU A 380 -11.33 -9.08 7.92
CA LEU A 380 -10.08 -9.00 8.67
C LEU A 380 -9.71 -7.54 8.96
N HIS A 381 -9.82 -6.65 7.97
CA HIS A 381 -9.50 -5.24 8.12
C HIS A 381 -10.48 -4.51 9.05
N LYS A 382 -11.79 -4.73 8.86
CA LYS A 382 -12.86 -4.19 9.71
C LYS A 382 -12.76 -4.73 11.14
N GLY A 383 -12.50 -6.02 11.30
CA GLY A 383 -12.20 -6.61 12.61
C GLY A 383 -10.92 -6.08 13.27
N LEU A 384 -9.97 -5.52 12.51
CA LEU A 384 -8.83 -4.78 13.04
C LEU A 384 -9.16 -3.31 13.38
N LEU A 385 -10.25 -2.75 12.86
CA LEU A 385 -10.68 -1.37 13.07
C LEU A 385 -11.82 -1.24 14.11
N GLU A 386 -12.70 -2.24 14.22
CA GLU A 386 -13.89 -2.24 15.08
C GLU A 386 -13.69 -2.95 16.43
N ARG A 387 -12.50 -3.49 16.70
CA ARG A 387 -12.17 -3.98 18.03
C ARG A 387 -11.90 -2.77 18.94
N PRO A 388 -12.64 -2.64 20.06
CA PRO A 388 -12.64 -1.46 20.91
C PRO A 388 -11.23 -1.10 21.37
#